data_AF-A0AAP0X1J2-F1
#
_entry.id   AF-A0AAP0X1J2-F1
#
_cell.length_a   1.000
_cell.length_b   1.000
_cell.length_c   1.000
_cell.angle_alpha   90.00
_cell.angle_beta   90.00
_cell.angle_gamma   90.00
#
_symmetry.space_group_name_H-M   'P 1'
#
loop_
_entity.id
_entity.type
_entity.pdbx_description
1 polymer ?
#
loop_
_entity_poly.entity_id
_entity_poly.type
_entity_poly.pdbx_seq_one_letter_code
_entity_poly.pdbx_strand_id
1 'polypeptide(L)'
;MSQALALSCFITVRSSASRQRQRGKAKTQKKQSRSSGGSASVGFGGEKKEPSWRCVQNCGACCKLDKGPAFATPEEIFEDPSDISLYRSLIGPDGWCIHYEKNTRTCSIYSERPYFCRVEPDIFQTLYGIDKKRFNKEACNCCRDTIKAIYGSNSKELDNFNCTIRSSSSS
;
A
#
# COMPACT_ATOMS: atom_id res chain seq x y z
N MET A 1 64.86 0.50 14.12
CA MET A 1 64.02 0.26 15.31
C MET A 1 62.74 -0.41 14.81
N SER A 2 62.66 -1.72 14.59
CA SER A 2 62.83 -2.82 15.58
C SER A 2 61.68 -2.78 16.61
N GLN A 3 60.79 -3.76 16.75
CA GLN A 3 60.84 -5.18 16.33
C GLN A 3 59.49 -5.76 15.87
N ALA A 4 59.56 -6.93 15.21
CA ALA A 4 58.45 -7.83 14.93
C ALA A 4 58.50 -9.06 15.85
N LEU A 5 57.39 -9.80 15.96
CA LEU A 5 57.23 -11.27 16.18
C LEU A 5 55.70 -11.53 16.08
N ALA A 6 55.14 -12.31 15.15
CA ALA A 6 55.31 -13.74 14.85
C ALA A 6 54.79 -14.65 15.99
N LEU A 7 54.04 -15.75 15.77
CA LEU A 7 53.48 -16.39 14.56
C LEU A 7 52.31 -17.34 14.97
N SER A 8 51.39 -17.63 14.04
CA SER A 8 50.58 -18.86 13.80
C SER A 8 50.11 -19.78 14.97
N CYS A 9 48.84 -20.21 15.04
CA CYS A 9 48.29 -21.49 14.49
C CYS A 9 46.87 -21.75 15.10
N PHE A 10 45.95 -22.60 14.64
CA PHE A 10 45.71 -23.29 13.34
C PHE A 10 44.24 -23.84 13.26
N ILE A 11 43.78 -24.15 12.04
CA ILE A 11 42.94 -25.29 11.56
C ILE A 11 42.13 -26.09 12.64
N THR A 12 40.81 -26.34 12.51
CA THR A 12 40.26 -27.43 11.66
C THR A 12 38.74 -27.34 11.43
N VAL A 13 38.28 -27.56 10.19
CA VAL A 13 36.88 -27.90 9.86
C VAL A 13 36.59 -29.37 10.21
N ARG A 14 35.48 -29.65 10.90
CA ARG A 14 34.93 -31.02 10.97
C ARG A 14 33.45 -31.07 10.61
N SER A 15 33.20 -31.40 9.33
CA SER A 15 31.98 -32.11 8.95
C SER A 15 32.12 -33.58 9.36
N SER A 16 31.14 -34.10 10.09
CA SER A 16 31.07 -35.52 10.44
C SER A 16 29.73 -36.10 10.03
N ALA A 17 29.74 -36.94 9.00
CA ALA A 17 28.62 -37.82 8.68
C ALA A 17 28.75 -39.12 9.49
N SER A 18 27.65 -39.63 10.02
CA SER A 18 27.55 -41.04 10.43
C SER A 18 26.17 -41.62 10.10
N ARG A 19 26.18 -42.91 9.82
CA ARG A 19 25.03 -43.72 9.34
C ARG A 19 24.19 -44.13 10.58
N GLN A 20 22.97 -44.68 10.50
CA GLN A 20 22.60 -45.85 9.69
C GLN A 20 21.12 -46.26 9.89
N ARG A 21 20.47 -46.82 8.84
CA ARG A 21 19.28 -47.75 8.80
C ARG A 21 18.14 -47.51 9.82
N GLN A 22 16.88 -47.48 9.38
CA GLN A 22 16.17 -48.70 8.97
C GLN A 22 15.04 -48.48 7.94
N ARG A 23 14.50 -49.58 7.42
CA ARG A 23 13.73 -49.68 6.17
C ARG A 23 12.28 -50.12 6.47
N GLY A 24 11.34 -49.17 6.46
CA GLY A 24 9.89 -49.42 6.64
C GLY A 24 9.13 -49.49 5.30
N LYS A 25 8.08 -50.32 5.22
CA LYS A 25 7.39 -50.67 3.97
C LYS A 25 6.17 -49.77 3.64
N ALA A 26 6.09 -49.40 2.36
CA ALA A 26 4.93 -49.55 1.47
C ALA A 26 3.64 -48.69 1.61
N LYS A 27 3.19 -48.26 0.41
CA LYS A 27 1.80 -48.10 -0.09
C LYS A 27 0.96 -46.88 0.36
N THR A 28 0.81 -45.96 -0.59
CA THR A 28 -0.46 -45.59 -1.25
C THR A 28 -1.68 -45.29 -0.36
N GLN A 29 -2.15 -44.04 -0.34
CA GLN A 29 -3.41 -43.67 -1.03
C GLN A 29 -3.70 -42.15 -1.03
N LYS A 30 -4.10 -41.66 -2.21
CA LYS A 30 -4.73 -40.37 -2.47
C LYS A 30 -6.15 -40.36 -1.86
N LYS A 31 -6.45 -39.48 -0.90
CA LYS A 31 -7.84 -39.20 -0.48
C LYS A 31 -8.00 -37.74 -0.05
N GLN A 32 -8.38 -36.90 -1.00
CA GLN A 32 -9.73 -36.28 -1.09
C GLN A 32 -9.99 -35.18 -0.05
N SER A 33 -9.98 -33.95 -0.55
CA SER A 33 -11.08 -32.98 -0.39
C SER A 33 -12.17 -33.37 0.62
N ARG A 34 -12.15 -32.72 1.79
CA ARG A 34 -13.35 -32.57 2.63
C ARG A 34 -13.90 -31.17 2.48
N SER A 35 -14.69 -31.00 1.43
CA SER A 35 -15.68 -29.94 1.35
C SER A 35 -16.78 -30.20 2.38
N SER A 36 -16.63 -29.65 3.58
CA SER A 36 -17.69 -29.61 4.59
C SER A 36 -18.53 -28.34 4.42
N GLY A 37 -19.36 -28.32 3.38
CA GLY A 37 -20.66 -27.67 3.49
C GLY A 37 -21.58 -28.63 4.26
N GLY A 38 -22.51 -28.18 5.09
CA GLY A 38 -22.78 -26.83 5.58
C GLY A 38 -23.92 -26.93 6.59
N SER A 39 -24.07 -25.99 7.52
CA SER A 39 -25.18 -26.03 8.48
C SER A 39 -25.75 -24.65 8.76
N ALA A 40 -27.07 -24.56 8.57
CA ALA A 40 -28.00 -23.55 9.07
C ALA A 40 -27.57 -22.06 9.01
N SER A 41 -28.03 -21.43 7.93
CA SER A 41 -28.17 -19.99 7.77
C SER A 41 -28.88 -19.28 8.94
N VAL A 42 -28.19 -18.34 9.58
CA VAL A 42 -28.78 -17.03 9.98
C VAL A 42 -28.01 -15.96 9.22
N GLY A 43 -28.25 -15.91 7.91
CA GLY A 43 -27.59 -14.97 7.03
C GLY A 43 -28.19 -13.58 7.17
N PHE A 44 -27.58 -12.72 7.98
CA PHE A 44 -27.63 -11.27 7.71
C PHE A 44 -26.82 -10.99 6.44
N GLY A 45 -27.37 -11.42 5.30
CA GLY A 45 -26.85 -11.23 3.96
C GLY A 45 -27.06 -9.80 3.51
N GLY A 46 -26.53 -8.84 4.27
CA GLY A 46 -26.34 -7.49 3.79
C GLY A 46 -25.40 -7.56 2.61
N GLU A 47 -25.92 -7.35 1.40
CA GLU A 47 -25.14 -7.22 0.19
C GLU A 47 -24.02 -6.21 0.45
N LYS A 48 -22.77 -6.67 0.43
CA LYS A 48 -21.61 -5.79 0.60
C LYS A 48 -21.44 -4.96 -0.66
N LYS A 49 -22.30 -3.95 -0.82
CA LYS A 49 -22.19 -2.94 -1.87
C LYS A 49 -20.77 -2.40 -1.86
N GLU A 50 -20.15 -2.38 -3.03
CA GLU A 50 -18.81 -1.83 -3.16
C GLU A 50 -18.84 -0.33 -2.81
N PRO A 51 -17.88 0.18 -2.00
CA PRO A 51 -17.83 1.60 -1.70
C PRO A 51 -17.49 2.38 -2.97
N SER A 52 -18.34 3.32 -3.36
CA SER A 52 -18.01 4.25 -4.44
C SER A 52 -17.06 5.33 -3.90
N TRP A 53 -15.89 5.44 -4.53
CA TRP A 53 -14.86 6.40 -4.15
C TRP A 53 -15.31 7.82 -4.48
N ARG A 54 -15.06 8.74 -3.54
CA ARG A 54 -15.15 10.18 -3.78
C ARG A 54 -14.16 10.93 -2.89
N CYS A 55 -13.67 12.06 -3.39
CA CYS A 55 -12.86 12.99 -2.61
C CYS A 55 -13.70 13.57 -1.46
N VAL A 56 -13.10 13.73 -0.28
CA VAL A 56 -13.76 14.35 0.88
C VAL A 56 -13.10 15.67 1.25
N GLN A 57 -13.94 16.66 1.58
CA GLN A 57 -13.47 17.97 2.00
C GLN A 57 -12.75 17.90 3.34
N ASN A 58 -11.86 18.87 3.57
CA ASN A 58 -11.06 19.04 4.78
C ASN A 58 -10.18 17.84 5.18
N CYS A 59 -9.87 16.93 4.24
CA CYS A 59 -8.95 15.82 4.47
C CYS A 59 -7.49 16.19 4.15
N GLY A 60 -7.16 16.53 2.90
CA GLY A 60 -5.81 16.96 2.53
C GLY A 60 -4.70 15.88 2.54
N ALA A 61 -4.93 14.66 3.03
CA ALA A 61 -3.90 13.63 3.21
C ALA A 61 -3.11 13.28 1.93
N CYS A 62 -3.76 13.36 0.75
CA CYS A 62 -3.10 13.16 -0.54
C CYS A 62 -2.02 14.21 -0.84
N CYS A 63 -2.11 15.41 -0.26
CA CYS A 63 -1.18 16.51 -0.47
C CYS A 63 0.12 16.40 0.33
N LYS A 64 0.29 15.43 1.24
CA LYS A 64 1.62 15.07 1.75
C LYS A 64 2.33 14.26 0.67
N LEU A 65 3.21 14.88 -0.12
CA LEU A 65 3.82 14.23 -1.28
C LEU A 65 5.04 13.38 -0.92
N ASP A 66 5.83 13.80 0.07
CA ASP A 66 6.86 12.97 0.68
C ASP A 66 6.30 12.28 1.93
N LYS A 67 6.09 10.97 1.84
CA LYS A 67 5.54 10.13 2.92
C LYS A 67 6.58 9.18 3.52
N GLY A 68 7.86 9.32 3.16
CA GLY A 68 8.93 8.39 3.54
C GLY A 68 8.87 7.01 2.85
N PRO A 69 9.79 6.09 3.18
CA PRO A 69 10.10 4.89 2.40
C PRO A 69 9.05 3.77 2.46
N ALA A 70 7.95 3.95 3.20
CA ALA A 70 6.82 3.03 3.22
C ALA A 70 5.87 3.22 2.03
N PHE A 71 6.12 4.24 1.20
CA PHE A 71 5.33 4.60 0.02
C PHE A 71 6.23 4.65 -1.22
N ALA A 72 5.64 4.39 -2.38
CA ALA A 72 6.33 4.48 -3.66
C ALA A 72 6.86 5.90 -3.91
N THR A 73 8.11 5.96 -4.37
CA THR A 73 8.80 7.16 -4.84
C THR A 73 8.25 7.60 -6.20
N PRO A 74 8.45 8.87 -6.65
CA PRO A 74 8.03 9.28 -7.98
C PRO A 74 8.70 8.46 -9.10
N GLU A 75 9.93 7.97 -8.89
CA GLU A 75 10.62 7.03 -9.79
C GLU A 75 9.89 5.69 -10.00
N GLU A 76 9.13 5.25 -9.00
CA GLU A 76 8.37 3.99 -9.04
C GLU A 76 6.94 4.19 -9.58
N ILE A 77 6.49 5.44 -9.73
CA ILE A 77 5.12 5.78 -10.16
C ILE A 77 5.10 6.33 -11.60
N PHE A 78 6.13 7.05 -12.03
CA PHE A 78 6.16 7.74 -13.31
C PHE A 78 7.26 7.20 -14.23
N GLU A 79 6.90 6.90 -15.48
CA GLU A 79 7.87 6.55 -16.53
C GLU A 79 8.49 7.81 -17.18
N ASP A 80 7.76 8.93 -17.19
CA ASP A 80 8.23 10.18 -17.81
C ASP A 80 9.06 11.04 -16.81
N PRO A 81 10.29 11.46 -17.17
CA PRO A 81 11.14 12.27 -16.30
C PRO A 81 10.60 13.69 -16.06
N SER A 82 9.74 14.22 -16.93
CA SER A 82 9.12 15.54 -16.74
C SER A 82 8.08 15.48 -15.63
N ASP A 83 7.28 14.41 -15.57
CA ASP A 83 6.34 14.15 -14.47
C ASP A 83 7.04 13.93 -13.13
N ILE A 84 8.16 13.19 -13.11
CA ILE A 84 9.02 13.05 -11.92
C ILE A 84 9.52 14.43 -11.44
N SER A 85 9.98 15.27 -12.37
CA SER A 85 10.48 16.61 -12.07
C SER A 85 9.37 17.53 -11.55
N LEU A 86 8.19 17.49 -12.18
CA LEU A 86 7.01 18.22 -11.74
C LEU A 86 6.56 17.78 -10.35
N TYR A 87 6.44 16.47 -10.10
CA TYR A 87 6.11 15.93 -8.78
C TYR A 87 7.07 16.43 -7.70
N ARG A 88 8.39 16.38 -7.96
CA ARG A 88 9.41 16.93 -7.04
C ARG A 88 9.28 18.42 -6.81
N SER A 89 9.03 19.22 -7.86
CA SER A 89 8.90 20.67 -7.75
C SER A 89 7.74 21.10 -6.84
N LEU A 90 6.73 20.24 -6.68
CA LEU A 90 5.58 20.47 -5.82
C LEU A 90 5.87 20.15 -4.35
N ILE A 91 6.97 19.47 -3.99
CA ILE A 91 7.28 19.08 -2.61
C ILE A 91 7.95 20.25 -1.88
N GLY A 92 7.28 20.78 -0.86
CA GLY A 92 7.83 21.77 0.06
C GLY A 92 8.84 21.17 1.06
N PRO A 93 9.58 22.01 1.80
CA PRO A 93 10.66 21.58 2.71
C PRO A 93 10.17 20.73 3.89
N ASP A 94 8.86 20.68 4.14
CA ASP A 94 8.21 19.86 5.15
C ASP A 94 7.51 18.63 4.56
N GLY A 95 7.76 18.29 3.29
CA GLY A 95 7.18 17.15 2.58
C GLY A 95 5.72 17.31 2.16
N TRP A 96 5.11 18.47 2.37
CA TRP A 96 3.75 18.79 1.88
C TRP A 96 3.81 19.48 0.52
N CYS A 97 2.72 19.38 -0.25
CA CYS A 97 2.59 20.10 -1.51
C CYS A 97 2.64 21.61 -1.27
N ILE A 98 3.44 22.36 -2.03
CA ILE A 98 3.56 23.82 -1.92
C ILE A 98 2.22 24.57 -2.13
N HIS A 99 1.26 23.94 -2.82
CA HIS A 99 -0.07 24.47 -3.06
C HIS A 99 -1.12 24.03 -2.02
N TYR A 100 -0.73 23.29 -0.97
CA TYR A 100 -1.63 22.84 0.08
C TYR A 100 -1.78 23.89 1.17
N GLU A 101 -2.95 24.53 1.23
CA GLU A 101 -3.30 25.47 2.29
C GLU A 101 -3.67 24.70 3.55
N LYS A 102 -2.77 24.69 4.54
CA LYS A 102 -2.91 23.89 5.77
C LYS A 102 -4.09 24.33 6.64
N ASN A 103 -4.45 25.61 6.61
CA ASN A 103 -5.49 26.17 7.46
C ASN A 103 -6.89 25.73 7.01
N THR A 104 -7.17 25.83 5.71
CA THR A 104 -8.45 25.41 5.09
C THR A 104 -8.44 23.95 4.67
N ARG A 105 -7.25 23.32 4.58
CA ARG A 105 -7.00 21.97 4.05
C ARG A 105 -7.44 21.79 2.60
N THR A 106 -7.26 22.84 1.80
CA THR A 106 -7.58 22.87 0.36
C THR A 106 -6.33 22.99 -0.49
N CYS A 107 -6.44 22.69 -1.80
CA CYS A 107 -5.38 22.96 -2.77
C CYS A 107 -5.66 24.29 -3.47
N SER A 108 -4.71 25.23 -3.46
CA SER A 108 -4.87 26.56 -4.08
C SER A 108 -5.03 26.49 -5.61
N ILE A 109 -4.52 25.42 -6.24
CA ILE A 109 -4.64 25.15 -7.68
C ILE A 109 -5.65 24.02 -7.99
N TYR A 110 -6.71 23.84 -7.18
CA TYR A 110 -7.58 22.65 -7.27
C TYR A 110 -8.08 22.31 -8.69
N SER A 111 -8.43 23.33 -9.48
CA SER A 111 -8.86 23.22 -10.89
C SER A 111 -7.71 22.88 -11.84
N GLU A 112 -6.53 23.45 -11.61
CA GLU A 112 -5.32 23.32 -12.45
C GLU A 112 -4.37 22.20 -11.98
N ARG A 113 -4.84 21.32 -11.08
CA ARG A 113 -4.02 20.21 -10.56
C ARG A 113 -3.46 19.34 -11.69
N PRO A 114 -2.16 18.96 -11.64
CA PRO A 114 -1.58 17.95 -12.52
C PRO A 114 -2.43 16.68 -12.52
N TYR A 115 -2.41 15.93 -13.63
CA TYR A 115 -3.25 14.75 -13.78
C TYR A 115 -3.01 13.73 -12.65
N PHE A 116 -1.75 13.47 -12.27
CA PHE A 116 -1.41 12.55 -11.18
C PHE A 116 -1.91 12.98 -9.79
N CYS A 117 -2.32 14.24 -9.61
CA CYS A 117 -3.00 14.71 -8.38
C CYS A 117 -4.51 14.45 -8.40
N ARG A 118 -5.06 13.86 -9.46
CA ARG A 118 -6.47 13.49 -9.62
C ARG A 118 -6.63 11.99 -9.47
N VAL A 119 -7.64 11.60 -8.70
CA VAL A 119 -7.99 10.19 -8.47
C VAL A 119 -9.14 9.88 -9.42
N GLU A 120 -8.77 9.53 -10.65
CA GLU A 120 -9.68 9.24 -11.76
C GLU A 120 -9.34 7.86 -12.37
N PRO A 121 -10.33 7.13 -12.90
CA PRO A 121 -10.14 5.74 -13.32
C PRO A 121 -9.10 5.57 -14.43
N ASP A 122 -9.08 6.49 -15.41
CA ASP A 122 -8.12 6.47 -16.51
C ASP A 122 -6.68 6.69 -16.02
N ILE A 123 -6.48 7.55 -15.02
CA ILE A 123 -5.17 7.85 -14.45
C ILE A 123 -4.65 6.67 -13.61
N PHE A 124 -5.54 6.01 -12.87
CA PHE A 124 -5.23 4.77 -12.15
C PHE A 124 -4.92 3.60 -13.09
N GLN A 125 -5.54 3.58 -14.27
CA GLN A 125 -5.23 2.61 -15.31
C GLN A 125 -3.85 2.87 -15.92
N THR A 126 -3.50 4.12 -16.23
CA THR A 126 -2.19 4.51 -16.78
C THR A 126 -1.04 4.31 -15.78
N LEU A 127 -1.16 4.84 -14.55
CA LEU A 127 -0.04 4.85 -13.58
C LEU A 127 0.15 3.51 -12.83
N TYR A 128 -0.92 2.72 -12.67
CA TYR A 128 -0.90 1.53 -11.80
C TYR A 128 -1.45 0.26 -12.45
N GLY A 129 -1.87 0.31 -13.72
CA GLY A 129 -2.51 -0.83 -14.40
C GLY A 129 -3.85 -1.25 -13.79
N ILE A 130 -4.52 -0.37 -13.03
CA ILE A 130 -5.76 -0.69 -12.31
C ILE A 130 -6.95 -0.51 -13.25
N ASP A 131 -7.60 -1.61 -13.63
CA ASP A 131 -8.83 -1.59 -14.43
C ASP A 131 -9.96 -0.79 -13.76
N LYS A 132 -10.78 -0.12 -14.56
CA LYS A 132 -11.90 0.73 -14.11
C LYS A 132 -12.90 0.00 -13.20
N LYS A 133 -13.07 -1.32 -13.34
CA LYS A 133 -13.92 -2.16 -12.47
C LYS A 133 -13.35 -2.33 -11.06
N ARG A 134 -12.04 -2.15 -10.87
CA ARG A 134 -11.36 -2.20 -9.56
C ARG A 134 -11.07 -0.83 -8.98
N PHE A 135 -11.11 0.23 -9.79
CA PHE A 135 -10.79 1.61 -9.41
C PHE A 135 -11.38 2.02 -8.05
N ASN A 136 -12.70 1.89 -7.85
CA ASN A 136 -13.37 2.31 -6.61
C ASN A 136 -12.76 1.67 -5.36
N LYS A 137 -12.53 0.36 -5.41
CA LYS A 137 -11.93 -0.42 -4.32
C LYS A 137 -10.50 0.01 -4.03
N GLU A 138 -9.66 0.12 -5.06
CA GLU A 138 -8.23 0.46 -4.88
C GLU A 138 -8.03 1.93 -4.49
N ALA A 139 -8.77 2.87 -5.09
CA ALA A 139 -8.77 4.27 -4.69
C ALA A 139 -9.23 4.45 -3.23
N CYS A 140 -10.24 3.68 -2.79
CA CYS A 140 -10.66 3.66 -1.39
C CYS A 140 -9.60 3.08 -0.45
N ASN A 141 -8.86 2.04 -0.86
CA ASN A 141 -7.73 1.51 -0.08
C ASN A 141 -6.60 2.55 0.03
N CYS A 142 -6.11 3.06 -1.10
CA CYS A 142 -5.05 4.05 -1.18
C CYS A 142 -5.35 5.30 -0.33
N CYS A 143 -6.59 5.82 -0.40
CA CYS A 143 -7.01 6.93 0.44
C CYS A 143 -7.04 6.57 1.94
N ARG A 144 -7.58 5.41 2.32
CA ARG A 144 -7.55 4.97 3.74
C ARG A 144 -6.13 4.88 4.28
N ASP A 145 -5.23 4.25 3.54
CA ASP A 145 -3.88 3.99 4.03
C ASP A 145 -3.02 5.27 4.05
N THR A 146 -3.23 6.17 3.08
CA THR A 146 -2.68 7.53 3.13
C THR A 146 -3.20 8.31 4.35
N ILE A 147 -4.52 8.32 4.59
CA ILE A 147 -5.10 9.04 5.73
C ILE A 147 -4.57 8.49 7.07
N LYS A 148 -4.48 7.15 7.21
CA LYS A 148 -3.88 6.52 8.41
C LYS A 148 -2.43 6.92 8.62
N ALA A 149 -1.62 7.01 7.57
CA ALA A 149 -0.21 7.38 7.69
C ALA A 149 -0.01 8.86 8.07
N ILE A 150 -0.91 9.75 7.62
CA ILE A 150 -0.80 11.20 7.87
C ILE A 150 -1.47 11.62 9.19
N TYR A 151 -2.64 11.07 9.52
CA TYR A 151 -3.46 11.49 10.66
C TYR A 151 -3.69 10.40 11.72
N GLY A 152 -3.32 9.14 11.44
CA GLY A 152 -3.53 8.00 12.32
C GLY A 152 -4.85 7.26 12.08
N SER A 153 -4.96 6.05 12.64
CA SER A 153 -6.12 5.15 12.46
C SER A 153 -7.39 5.58 13.21
N ASN A 154 -7.29 6.54 14.14
CA ASN A 154 -8.41 7.06 14.94
C ASN A 154 -8.70 8.54 14.58
N SER A 155 -8.45 8.91 13.32
CA SER A 155 -8.54 10.28 12.84
C SER A 155 -9.94 10.63 12.32
N LYS A 156 -10.39 11.86 12.58
CA LYS A 156 -11.69 12.37 12.09
C LYS A 156 -11.76 12.36 10.57
N GLU A 157 -10.61 12.53 9.92
CA GLU A 157 -10.39 12.47 8.48
C GLU A 157 -10.70 11.07 7.93
N LEU A 158 -10.28 10.01 8.64
CA LEU A 158 -10.56 8.62 8.25
C LEU A 158 -12.03 8.26 8.48
N ASP A 159 -12.60 8.67 9.60
CA ASP A 159 -14.02 8.45 9.91
C ASP A 159 -14.91 9.16 8.88
N ASN A 160 -14.64 10.43 8.59
CA ASN A 160 -15.36 11.20 7.57
C ASN A 160 -15.24 10.53 6.19
N PHE A 161 -14.05 10.07 5.81
CA PHE A 161 -13.85 9.34 4.55
C PHE A 161 -14.70 8.05 4.49
N ASN A 162 -14.64 7.22 5.54
CA ASN A 162 -15.36 5.95 5.61
C ASN A 162 -16.89 6.13 5.63
N CYS A 163 -17.40 7.11 6.39
CA CYS A 163 -18.81 7.50 6.35
C CYS A 163 -19.22 7.94 4.94
N THR A 164 -18.41 8.80 4.32
CA THR A 164 -18.72 9.37 3.00
C THR A 164 -18.77 8.31 1.91
N ILE A 165 -17.80 7.39 1.81
CA ILE A 165 -17.84 6.33 0.79
C ILE A 165 -18.93 5.27 1.03
N ARG A 166 -19.36 5.08 2.29
CA ARG A 166 -20.47 4.19 2.65
C ARG A 166 -21.81 4.78 2.24
N SER A 167 -22.02 6.08 2.45
CA SER A 167 -23.24 6.76 2.03
C SER A 167 -23.38 6.87 0.50
N SER A 168 -22.27 6.82 -0.26
CA SER A 168 -22.32 6.76 -1.73
C SER A 168 -23.08 5.54 -2.24
N SER A 169 -22.99 4.42 -1.52
CA SER A 169 -23.62 3.14 -1.89
C SER A 169 -25.12 3.09 -1.57
N SER A 170 -25.69 4.16 -1.02
CA SER A 170 -27.09 4.27 -0.61
C SER A 170 -27.93 5.24 -1.47
N SER A 171 -27.39 5.70 -2.59
CA SER A 171 -28.06 6.55 -3.59
C SER A 171 -28.17 5.84 -4.92
#